data_AF-A0A9P7K450-F1
#
_entry.id   AF-A0A9P7K450-F1
#
_cell.length_a   1.000
_cell.length_b   1.000
_cell.length_c   1.000
_cell.angle_alpha   90.00
_cell.angle_beta   90.00
_cell.angle_gamma   90.00
#
_symmetry.space_group_name_H-M   'P 1'
#
loop_
_entity.id
_entity.type
_entity.pdbx_description
1 polymer ?
#
loop_
_entity_poly.entity_id
_entity_poly.type
_entity_poly.pdbx_seq_one_letter_code
_entity_poly.pdbx_strand_id
1 'polypeptide(L)'
;MKAYFGMKNPPVKITKIAIGDGSITSGQVFELLPAVTNLSVIQTYPQIIGYDQEVYKYFKAQSKLCHYDVNLTYPQNGVIPPVPLVLPSQRDVPFLLENSVSYRGFVTKVSQKHSLQERTVEKHKREQNLAVWKRDFLTGRRLDALDPWYGCLLLDMFIDYAINYTYPWSLSQDSDTFGFDVYDVTDATNPQINQDASVFLNDPRVRSALHAPKSKSWAQNFDFVFGNPDGNNVDPSTEPMNFFTELATNATSRGVGVILYSGNNDALIAHRSTEIAIQNTTFGGIQGFTVKPSTPWYNDARKFAGIIRQERNWTYVLFDGAGHLVPGDRPQSAFTFLREFVLGNNQTGAVVKNAKGQVVVVGGTNATLATDILPGSDEIYYGAGTKASTYVFPQATRAAWKSFIRTETATSSVPTKRP
;
A
#
# COMPACT_ATOMS: atom_id res chain seq x y z
N MET A 1 23.86 -3.73 -0.27
CA MET A 1 24.38 -4.89 0.51
C MET A 1 25.47 -5.72 -0.19
N LYS A 2 25.63 -5.65 -1.52
CA LYS A 2 26.66 -6.40 -2.26
C LYS A 2 28.08 -6.21 -1.72
N ALA A 3 28.48 -4.96 -1.44
CA ALA A 3 29.78 -4.64 -0.86
C ALA A 3 29.99 -5.36 0.50
N TYR A 4 29.01 -5.31 1.40
CA TYR A 4 29.08 -5.98 2.70
C TYR A 4 29.30 -7.50 2.56
N PHE A 5 28.53 -8.17 1.68
CA PHE A 5 28.65 -9.62 1.52
C PHE A 5 29.95 -10.07 0.83
N GLY A 6 30.56 -9.18 0.03
CA GLY A 6 31.87 -9.39 -0.59
C GLY A 6 33.06 -9.12 0.32
N MET A 7 32.88 -8.50 1.49
CA MET A 7 33.96 -8.26 2.43
C MET A 7 34.40 -9.55 3.12
N LYS A 8 35.72 -9.78 3.19
CA LYS A 8 36.30 -10.88 3.98
C LYS A 8 36.05 -10.70 5.48
N ASN A 9 36.21 -9.46 5.97
CA ASN A 9 36.03 -9.06 7.37
C ASN A 9 35.14 -7.80 7.43
N PRO A 10 33.80 -7.94 7.41
CA PRO A 10 32.92 -6.79 7.53
C PRO A 10 33.05 -6.14 8.92
N PRO A 11 32.89 -4.80 9.03
CA PRO A 11 33.09 -4.07 10.29
C PRO A 11 31.98 -4.31 11.32
N VAL A 12 30.86 -4.88 10.90
CA VAL A 12 29.71 -5.22 11.75
C VAL A 12 29.17 -6.58 11.35
N LYS A 13 28.51 -7.27 12.29
CA LYS A 13 27.76 -8.51 12.01
C LYS A 13 26.28 -8.18 11.85
N ILE A 14 25.80 -8.13 10.61
CA ILE A 14 24.38 -7.98 10.31
C ILE A 14 23.68 -9.30 10.63
N THR A 15 22.60 -9.22 11.41
CA THR A 15 21.76 -10.37 11.77
C THR A 15 20.46 -10.37 10.98
N LYS A 16 19.83 -9.21 10.80
CA LYS A 16 18.59 -9.06 10.03
C LYS A 16 18.57 -7.73 9.28
N ILE A 17 17.84 -7.72 8.17
CA ILE A 17 17.49 -6.52 7.38
C ILE A 17 15.97 -6.37 7.53
N ALA A 18 15.50 -5.24 8.05
CA ALA A 18 14.07 -4.94 8.17
C ALA A 18 13.70 -3.77 7.25
N ILE A 19 12.70 -3.96 6.40
CA ILE A 19 12.23 -2.99 5.42
C ILE A 19 10.73 -2.80 5.64
N GLY A 20 10.33 -1.57 5.95
CA GLY A 20 8.93 -1.16 6.15
C GLY A 20 8.33 -0.39 4.97
N ASP A 21 9.16 -0.03 4.00
CA ASP A 21 8.76 0.62 2.77
C ASP A 21 8.71 -0.42 1.65
N GLY A 22 7.53 -0.61 1.07
CA GLY A 22 7.26 -1.56 0.00
C GLY A 22 7.63 -1.06 -1.40
N SER A 23 8.32 0.07 -1.55
CA SER A 23 8.84 0.59 -2.84
C SER A 23 9.99 -0.27 -3.43
N ILE A 24 9.88 -1.59 -3.27
CA ILE A 24 10.85 -2.60 -3.69
C ILE A 24 10.52 -3.19 -5.07
N THR A 25 9.32 -2.96 -5.57
CA THR A 25 8.86 -3.36 -6.91
C THR A 25 8.81 -2.14 -7.85
N SER A 26 8.33 -2.30 -9.08
CA SER A 26 8.12 -1.16 -9.97
C SER A 26 6.95 -0.28 -9.49
N GLY A 27 6.90 1.00 -9.92
CA GLY A 27 5.80 1.91 -9.58
C GLY A 27 4.42 1.35 -9.93
N GLN A 28 4.31 0.63 -11.04
CA GLN A 28 3.08 -0.06 -11.42
C GLN A 28 2.67 -1.11 -10.39
N VAL A 29 3.63 -1.84 -9.79
CA VAL A 29 3.37 -2.93 -8.84
C VAL A 29 3.10 -2.42 -7.43
N PHE A 30 3.76 -1.35 -6.98
CA PHE A 30 3.54 -0.82 -5.62
C PHE A 30 2.41 0.19 -5.53
N GLU A 31 2.19 1.00 -6.56
CA GLU A 31 1.26 2.13 -6.51
C GLU A 31 -0.06 1.85 -7.26
N LEU A 32 0.02 1.33 -8.48
CA LEU A 32 -1.14 1.24 -9.38
C LEU A 32 -1.87 -0.10 -9.31
N LEU A 33 -1.12 -1.19 -9.21
CA LEU A 33 -1.66 -2.53 -9.10
C LEU A 33 -2.47 -2.68 -7.81
N PRO A 34 -1.96 -2.35 -6.60
CA PRO A 34 -2.65 -2.65 -5.35
C PRO A 34 -3.90 -1.78 -5.13
N ALA A 35 -3.99 -0.65 -5.83
CA ALA A 35 -5.17 0.19 -5.86
C ALA A 35 -6.45 -0.62 -6.10
N VAL A 36 -6.40 -1.58 -7.04
CA VAL A 36 -7.60 -2.27 -7.55
C VAL A 36 -7.39 -3.76 -7.85
N THR A 37 -6.17 -4.29 -7.82
CA THR A 37 -5.90 -5.71 -8.09
C THR A 37 -6.39 -6.63 -7.02
N ASN A 38 -7.25 -7.58 -7.40
CA ASN A 38 -8.04 -8.38 -6.45
C ASN A 38 -8.68 -7.51 -5.35
N LEU A 39 -8.84 -6.22 -5.67
CA LEU A 39 -9.25 -5.10 -4.85
C LEU A 39 -8.62 -5.05 -3.45
N SER A 40 -7.35 -5.42 -3.29
CA SER A 40 -6.38 -4.61 -2.54
C SER A 40 -6.92 -3.65 -1.49
N VAL A 41 -6.83 -2.37 -1.86
CA VAL A 41 -7.25 -1.23 -1.04
C VAL A 41 -8.77 -1.10 -0.99
N ILE A 42 -9.51 -1.30 -2.09
CA ILE A 42 -10.98 -1.11 -2.13
C ILE A 42 -11.76 -2.18 -1.35
N GLN A 43 -11.32 -3.44 -1.27
CA GLN A 43 -11.93 -4.47 -0.42
C GLN A 43 -11.51 -4.31 1.03
N THR A 44 -10.30 -3.79 1.29
CA THR A 44 -9.87 -3.39 2.63
C THR A 44 -10.71 -2.22 3.14
N TYR A 45 -10.92 -1.20 2.30
CA TYR A 45 -11.68 0.03 2.56
C TYR A 45 -12.75 0.31 1.50
N PRO A 46 -13.85 -0.46 1.48
CA PRO A 46 -14.96 -0.22 0.56
C PRO A 46 -15.66 1.13 0.75
N GLN A 47 -15.40 1.79 1.88
CA GLN A 47 -15.79 3.17 2.15
C GLN A 47 -15.35 4.11 1.02
N ILE A 48 -14.18 3.91 0.40
CA ILE A 48 -13.64 4.73 -0.71
C ILE A 48 -14.67 4.91 -1.82
N ILE A 49 -15.37 3.82 -2.17
CA ILE A 49 -16.40 3.82 -3.23
C ILE A 49 -17.82 3.90 -2.67
N GLY A 50 -17.97 4.18 -1.37
CA GLY A 50 -19.25 4.19 -0.68
C GLY A 50 -19.98 2.84 -0.71
N TYR A 51 -19.23 1.72 -0.74
CA TYR A 51 -19.75 0.35 -0.89
C TYR A 51 -20.55 0.11 -2.18
N ASP A 52 -20.32 0.91 -3.23
CA ASP A 52 -21.08 0.82 -4.47
C ASP A 52 -20.64 -0.39 -5.33
N GLN A 53 -21.57 -1.32 -5.55
CA GLN A 53 -21.27 -2.60 -6.20
C GLN A 53 -21.02 -2.46 -7.70
N GLU A 54 -21.66 -1.51 -8.38
CA GLU A 54 -21.47 -1.29 -9.82
C GLU A 54 -20.16 -0.57 -10.09
N VAL A 55 -19.82 0.39 -9.23
CA VAL A 55 -18.50 1.04 -9.24
C VAL A 55 -17.41 0.00 -8.97
N TYR A 56 -17.58 -0.87 -7.96
CA TYR A 56 -16.64 -1.97 -7.72
C TYR A 56 -16.43 -2.85 -8.95
N LYS A 57 -17.51 -3.27 -9.65
CA LYS A 57 -17.41 -4.07 -10.87
C LYS A 57 -16.66 -3.34 -11.97
N TYR A 58 -16.87 -2.03 -12.10
CA TYR A 58 -16.14 -1.19 -13.05
C TYR A 58 -14.64 -1.13 -12.73
N PHE A 59 -14.28 -0.84 -11.48
CA PHE A 59 -12.89 -0.87 -11.01
C PHE A 59 -12.24 -2.24 -11.27
N LYS A 60 -12.93 -3.34 -10.94
CA LYS A 60 -12.49 -4.71 -11.22
C LYS A 60 -12.25 -4.96 -12.72
N ALA A 61 -13.13 -4.46 -13.58
CA ALA A 61 -12.98 -4.58 -15.03
C ALA A 61 -11.76 -3.80 -15.56
N GLN A 62 -11.54 -2.57 -15.08
CA GLN A 62 -10.36 -1.77 -15.43
C GLN A 62 -9.06 -2.44 -14.97
N SER A 63 -9.02 -2.99 -13.75
CA SER A 63 -7.87 -3.76 -13.25
C SER A 63 -7.54 -4.95 -14.14
N LYS A 64 -8.54 -5.70 -14.59
CA LYS A 64 -8.34 -6.82 -15.52
C LYS A 64 -7.82 -6.37 -16.89
N LEU A 65 -8.35 -5.27 -17.43
CA LEU A 65 -7.90 -4.70 -18.71
C LEU A 65 -6.44 -4.20 -18.63
N CYS A 66 -6.00 -3.79 -17.44
CA CYS A 66 -4.60 -3.43 -17.17
C CYS A 66 -3.69 -4.64 -16.88
N HIS A 67 -4.22 -5.86 -16.86
CA HIS A 67 -3.51 -7.08 -16.42
C HIS A 67 -3.00 -7.00 -14.98
N TYR A 68 -3.70 -6.25 -14.14
CA TYR A 68 -3.26 -6.06 -12.77
C TYR A 68 -3.71 -7.21 -11.87
N ASP A 69 -4.62 -8.10 -12.30
CA ASP A 69 -5.15 -9.28 -11.60
C ASP A 69 -4.12 -10.42 -11.33
N VAL A 70 -3.03 -10.09 -10.64
CA VAL A 70 -1.93 -11.01 -10.30
C VAL A 70 -2.33 -11.95 -9.16
N ASN A 71 -2.34 -13.25 -9.48
CA ASN A 71 -2.57 -14.32 -8.53
C ASN A 71 -1.24 -14.89 -8.01
N LEU A 72 -1.16 -15.07 -6.70
CA LEU A 72 0.00 -15.64 -6.02
C LEU A 72 -0.28 -17.11 -5.67
N THR A 73 0.69 -17.99 -5.92
CA THR A 73 0.65 -19.39 -5.47
C THR A 73 1.66 -19.61 -4.35
N TYR A 74 1.46 -20.68 -3.58
CA TYR A 74 2.29 -21.01 -2.42
C TYR A 74 2.64 -22.51 -2.46
N PRO A 75 3.90 -22.90 -2.79
CA PRO A 75 4.99 -22.04 -3.27
C PRO A 75 4.67 -21.37 -4.61
N GLN A 76 5.42 -20.33 -4.94
CA GLN A 76 5.29 -19.70 -6.25
C GLN A 76 5.86 -20.63 -7.32
N ASN A 77 5.17 -20.73 -8.46
CA ASN A 77 5.64 -21.45 -9.63
C ASN A 77 5.71 -20.51 -10.84
N GLY A 78 6.92 -20.13 -11.22
CA GLY A 78 7.17 -19.27 -12.38
C GLY A 78 7.32 -17.79 -12.03
N VAL A 79 7.74 -17.02 -13.02
CA VAL A 79 7.96 -15.58 -12.89
C VAL A 79 6.60 -14.88 -12.94
N ILE A 80 6.35 -13.97 -12.00
CA ILE A 80 5.18 -13.10 -12.04
C ILE A 80 5.34 -12.20 -13.27
N PRO A 81 4.38 -12.17 -14.22
CA PRO A 81 4.55 -11.41 -15.45
C PRO A 81 4.74 -9.92 -15.17
N PRO A 82 5.50 -9.20 -16.01
CA PRO A 82 5.61 -7.75 -15.90
C PRO A 82 4.23 -7.09 -15.94
N VAL A 83 4.06 -6.06 -15.12
CA VAL A 83 2.81 -5.32 -14.98
C VAL A 83 2.86 -4.13 -15.94
N PRO A 84 2.10 -4.15 -17.05
CA PRO A 84 2.20 -3.12 -18.08
C PRO A 84 1.63 -1.78 -17.61
N LEU A 85 2.02 -0.69 -18.27
CA LEU A 85 1.42 0.62 -18.06
C LEU A 85 0.82 1.11 -19.37
N VAL A 86 -0.50 1.27 -19.39
CA VAL A 86 -1.21 1.97 -20.47
C VAL A 86 -1.60 3.34 -19.95
N LEU A 87 -1.04 4.38 -20.56
CA LEU A 87 -1.32 5.76 -20.16
C LEU A 87 -2.70 6.23 -20.68
N PRO A 88 -3.31 7.24 -20.04
CA PRO A 88 -4.48 7.93 -20.56
C PRO A 88 -4.29 8.42 -22.00
N SER A 89 -5.34 8.34 -22.81
CA SER A 89 -5.38 8.93 -24.15
C SER A 89 -5.98 10.33 -24.18
N GLN A 90 -6.71 10.73 -23.13
CA GLN A 90 -7.40 12.03 -23.03
C GLN A 90 -6.76 13.01 -22.04
N ARG A 91 -5.65 12.64 -21.40
CA ARG A 91 -4.94 13.51 -20.45
C ARG A 91 -3.43 13.33 -20.56
N ASP A 92 -2.70 14.44 -20.65
CA ASP A 92 -1.25 14.41 -20.61
C ASP A 92 -0.73 14.00 -19.23
N VAL A 93 0.05 12.93 -19.19
CA VAL A 93 0.83 12.52 -18.03
C VAL A 93 2.26 13.05 -18.22
N PRO A 94 2.76 13.95 -17.35
CA PRO A 94 4.12 14.49 -17.48
C PRO A 94 5.18 13.39 -17.59
N PHE A 95 6.17 13.53 -18.47
CA PHE A 95 7.27 12.58 -18.72
C PHE A 95 7.99 12.07 -17.46
N LEU A 96 8.04 12.87 -16.38
CA LEU A 96 8.59 12.43 -15.10
C LEU A 96 7.81 11.25 -14.50
N LEU A 97 6.48 11.19 -14.67
CA LEU A 97 5.60 10.10 -14.26
C LEU A 97 5.67 8.87 -15.20
N GLU A 98 6.26 9.02 -16.40
CA GLU A 98 6.55 7.90 -17.31
C GLU A 98 7.71 7.02 -16.81
N ASN A 99 8.67 7.61 -16.07
CA ASN A 99 9.87 6.92 -15.57
C ASN A 99 10.02 6.91 -14.03
N SER A 100 9.23 7.70 -13.31
CA SER A 100 9.20 7.74 -11.83
C SER A 100 7.86 8.31 -11.39
N VAL A 101 6.97 7.50 -10.81
CA VAL A 101 5.66 8.01 -10.40
C VAL A 101 5.85 9.00 -9.23
N SER A 102 5.90 10.30 -9.55
CA SER A 102 6.09 11.38 -8.58
C SER A 102 4.73 11.96 -8.20
N TYR A 103 4.26 11.55 -7.02
CA TYR A 103 3.00 11.97 -6.38
C TYR A 103 2.75 13.49 -6.41
N ARG A 104 3.82 14.32 -6.35
CA ARG A 104 3.72 15.80 -6.39
C ARG A 104 3.14 16.35 -7.71
N GLY A 105 3.40 15.70 -8.84
CA GLY A 105 2.89 16.13 -10.15
C GLY A 105 1.39 15.86 -10.33
N PHE A 106 0.89 14.78 -9.72
CA PHE A 106 -0.52 14.37 -9.74
C PHE A 106 -1.40 15.31 -8.91
N VAL A 107 -1.01 15.60 -7.66
CA VAL A 107 -1.74 16.50 -6.74
C VAL A 107 -2.01 17.87 -7.39
N THR A 108 -1.00 18.42 -8.08
CA THR A 108 -1.08 19.71 -8.76
C THR A 108 -2.11 19.71 -9.90
N LYS A 109 -2.25 18.59 -10.64
CA LYS A 109 -3.17 18.48 -11.79
C LYS A 109 -4.61 18.14 -11.39
N VAL A 110 -4.82 17.39 -10.30
CA VAL A 110 -6.16 17.16 -9.72
C VAL A 110 -6.75 18.48 -9.24
N SER A 111 -5.95 19.30 -8.54
CA SER A 111 -6.33 20.66 -8.13
C SER A 111 -6.66 21.56 -9.33
N GLN A 112 -5.88 21.48 -10.42
CA GLN A 112 -6.17 22.25 -11.66
C GLN A 112 -7.47 21.83 -12.36
N LYS A 113 -7.81 20.53 -12.41
CA LYS A 113 -9.10 20.06 -12.95
C LYS A 113 -10.28 20.63 -12.16
N HIS A 114 -10.14 20.74 -10.83
CA HIS A 114 -11.14 21.37 -9.96
C HIS A 114 -11.42 22.81 -10.39
N SER A 115 -10.37 23.61 -10.62
CA SER A 115 -10.49 25.01 -11.06
C SER A 115 -11.18 25.18 -12.44
N LEU A 116 -11.10 24.17 -13.30
CA LEU A 116 -11.72 24.19 -14.64
C LEU A 116 -13.18 23.71 -14.61
N GLN A 117 -13.52 22.78 -13.72
CA GLN A 117 -14.88 22.23 -13.56
C GLN A 117 -15.79 23.15 -12.73
N GLU A 118 -15.23 24.06 -11.93
CA GLU A 118 -15.96 25.11 -11.21
C GLU A 118 -16.67 26.13 -12.10
N ARG A 119 -16.37 26.20 -13.40
CA ARG A 119 -17.02 27.17 -14.30
C ARG A 119 -18.42 26.79 -14.78
N THR A 120 -18.97 25.61 -14.44
CA THR A 120 -20.18 25.12 -15.13
C THR A 120 -21.38 24.73 -14.29
N VAL A 121 -21.34 24.64 -12.95
CA VAL A 121 -22.57 24.27 -12.18
C VAL A 121 -22.65 24.90 -10.80
N GLU A 122 -23.76 25.60 -10.54
CA GLU A 122 -24.09 26.38 -9.35
C GLU A 122 -24.21 25.54 -8.05
N LYS A 123 -23.58 26.04 -6.98
CA LYS A 123 -23.28 25.38 -5.68
C LYS A 123 -24.52 24.91 -4.88
N HIS A 124 -25.69 25.52 -5.06
CA HIS A 124 -26.89 25.22 -4.27
C HIS A 124 -27.74 24.03 -4.72
N LYS A 125 -27.49 23.45 -5.90
CA LYS A 125 -28.17 22.22 -6.36
C LYS A 125 -27.42 20.92 -5.99
N ARG A 126 -26.20 21.00 -5.45
CA ARG A 126 -25.27 19.87 -5.27
C ARG A 126 -25.53 19.00 -4.03
N GLU A 127 -26.16 19.53 -2.99
CA GLU A 127 -26.35 18.82 -1.72
C GLU A 127 -27.52 17.80 -1.72
N GLN A 128 -28.45 17.87 -2.67
CA GLN A 128 -29.74 17.15 -2.55
C GLN A 128 -29.86 15.82 -3.31
N ASN A 129 -28.85 15.31 -4.03
CA ASN A 129 -29.02 14.08 -4.82
C ASN A 129 -27.75 13.23 -5.02
N LEU A 130 -27.28 12.57 -3.96
CA LEU A 130 -26.21 11.53 -4.02
C LEU A 130 -26.53 10.41 -5.03
N ALA A 131 -27.81 10.05 -5.23
CA ALA A 131 -28.22 9.03 -6.19
C ALA A 131 -28.12 9.48 -7.66
N VAL A 132 -28.20 10.79 -7.93
CA VAL A 132 -28.03 11.34 -9.29
C VAL A 132 -26.54 11.45 -9.64
N TRP A 133 -25.66 11.70 -8.66
CA TRP A 133 -24.21 11.76 -8.84
C TRP A 133 -23.57 10.41 -9.18
N LYS A 134 -24.02 9.31 -8.55
CA LYS A 134 -23.60 7.93 -8.89
C LYS A 134 -23.83 7.57 -10.36
N ARG A 135 -24.89 8.15 -10.94
CA ARG A 135 -25.23 7.96 -12.35
C ARG A 135 -24.20 8.64 -13.25
N ASP A 136 -23.53 9.71 -12.81
CA ASP A 136 -22.62 10.50 -13.64
C ASP A 136 -21.24 9.83 -13.83
N PHE A 137 -20.64 9.25 -12.78
CA PHE A 137 -19.31 8.62 -12.91
C PHE A 137 -19.29 7.49 -13.94
N LEU A 138 -20.28 6.60 -13.91
CA LEU A 138 -20.37 5.46 -14.83
C LEU A 138 -21.03 5.82 -16.18
N THR A 139 -21.64 7.01 -16.32
CA THR A 139 -22.31 7.39 -17.58
C THR A 139 -21.29 7.52 -18.71
N GLY A 140 -21.55 6.79 -19.80
CA GLY A 140 -20.66 6.77 -20.97
C GLY A 140 -19.39 5.94 -20.81
N ARG A 141 -19.13 5.38 -19.62
CA ARG A 141 -17.98 4.48 -19.39
C ARG A 141 -18.35 3.04 -19.72
N ARG A 142 -17.41 2.35 -20.36
CA ARG A 142 -17.57 0.96 -20.81
C ARG A 142 -16.78 0.00 -19.93
N LEU A 143 -17.35 -1.18 -19.65
CA LEU A 143 -16.68 -2.24 -18.89
C LEU A 143 -15.64 -3.02 -19.71
N ASP A 144 -15.78 -3.03 -21.03
CA ASP A 144 -14.96 -3.80 -21.96
C ASP A 144 -13.82 -2.99 -22.60
N ALA A 145 -13.67 -1.72 -22.23
CA ALA A 145 -12.63 -0.83 -22.72
C ALA A 145 -11.95 -0.08 -21.57
N LEU A 146 -10.65 0.18 -21.73
CA LEU A 146 -9.91 0.99 -20.77
C LEU A 146 -10.47 2.40 -20.75
N ASP A 147 -10.51 2.98 -19.56
CA ASP A 147 -10.94 4.34 -19.41
C ASP A 147 -9.97 5.30 -20.09
N PRO A 148 -10.40 6.12 -21.06
CA PRO A 148 -9.48 6.97 -21.81
C PRO A 148 -8.89 8.11 -20.96
N TRP A 149 -9.50 8.45 -19.83
CA TRP A 149 -9.02 9.50 -18.93
C TRP A 149 -8.00 9.02 -17.90
N TYR A 150 -8.12 7.78 -17.42
CA TYR A 150 -7.19 7.22 -16.43
C TYR A 150 -6.20 6.20 -17.00
N GLY A 151 -6.53 5.50 -18.10
CA GLY A 151 -5.76 4.35 -18.55
C GLY A 151 -5.60 3.33 -17.43
N CYS A 152 -4.36 2.99 -17.09
CA CYS A 152 -4.01 2.12 -15.96
C CYS A 152 -3.56 2.86 -14.69
N LEU A 153 -3.77 4.17 -14.61
CA LEU A 153 -3.56 4.95 -13.39
C LEU A 153 -4.73 4.74 -12.42
N LEU A 154 -4.86 3.53 -11.88
CA LEU A 154 -6.03 3.13 -11.09
C LEU A 154 -6.07 3.77 -9.69
N LEU A 155 -4.91 4.13 -9.14
CA LEU A 155 -4.80 4.93 -7.92
C LEU A 155 -5.47 6.29 -8.11
N ASP A 156 -5.11 7.01 -9.19
CA ASP A 156 -5.74 8.28 -9.56
C ASP A 156 -7.26 8.14 -9.67
N MET A 157 -7.73 7.05 -10.29
CA MET A 157 -9.15 6.82 -10.54
C MET A 157 -9.96 6.68 -9.25
N PHE A 158 -9.49 5.91 -8.26
CA PHE A 158 -10.26 5.77 -7.03
C PHE A 158 -10.12 6.98 -6.11
N ILE A 159 -8.98 7.66 -6.10
CA ILE A 159 -8.81 8.91 -5.35
C ILE A 159 -9.76 9.98 -5.89
N ASP A 160 -9.78 10.17 -7.21
CA ASP A 160 -10.70 11.11 -7.88
C ASP A 160 -12.16 10.71 -7.60
N TYR A 161 -12.46 9.41 -7.56
CA TYR A 161 -13.79 8.95 -7.14
C TYR A 161 -14.11 9.32 -5.69
N ALA A 162 -13.20 9.06 -4.75
CA ALA A 162 -13.42 9.31 -3.34
C ALA A 162 -13.65 10.80 -3.06
N ILE A 163 -12.78 11.66 -3.58
CA ILE A 163 -12.87 13.12 -3.41
C ILE A 163 -14.15 13.67 -4.06
N ASN A 164 -14.57 13.17 -5.22
CA ASN A 164 -15.76 13.73 -5.87
C ASN A 164 -17.07 13.16 -5.32
N TYR A 165 -17.13 11.87 -4.98
CA TYR A 165 -18.40 11.16 -4.80
C TYR A 165 -18.62 10.60 -3.39
N THR A 166 -17.59 10.57 -2.54
CA THR A 166 -17.66 9.81 -1.29
C THR A 166 -17.41 10.68 -0.06
N TYR A 167 -18.42 10.78 0.79
CA TYR A 167 -18.25 11.35 2.13
C TYR A 167 -17.43 10.41 3.04
N PRO A 168 -16.48 10.92 3.86
CA PRO A 168 -16.18 12.33 4.11
C PRO A 168 -15.11 12.96 3.20
N TRP A 169 -14.42 12.20 2.33
CA TRP A 169 -13.39 12.77 1.43
C TRP A 169 -13.94 13.88 0.53
N SER A 170 -15.23 13.84 0.19
CA SER A 170 -15.90 14.90 -0.57
C SER A 170 -15.97 16.26 0.10
N LEU A 171 -15.70 16.34 1.41
CA LEU A 171 -15.57 17.62 2.12
C LEU A 171 -14.33 18.42 1.68
N SER A 172 -13.38 17.79 0.99
CA SER A 172 -12.13 18.42 0.55
C SER A 172 -12.18 19.10 -0.82
N GLN A 173 -13.30 19.01 -1.53
CA GLN A 173 -13.46 19.60 -2.87
C GLN A 173 -13.11 21.09 -2.88
N ASP A 174 -13.63 21.85 -1.91
CA ASP A 174 -13.43 23.30 -1.83
C ASP A 174 -12.13 23.70 -1.10
N SER A 175 -11.17 22.79 -0.93
CA SER A 175 -9.95 23.07 -0.16
C SER A 175 -8.70 23.22 -1.03
N ASP A 176 -7.76 24.05 -0.57
CA ASP A 176 -6.45 24.24 -1.21
C ASP A 176 -5.48 23.06 -0.94
N THR A 177 -5.90 22.07 -0.15
CA THR A 177 -5.09 20.91 0.26
C THR A 177 -5.59 19.61 -0.35
N PHE A 178 -4.69 18.66 -0.54
CA PHE A 178 -5.06 17.34 -1.06
C PHE A 178 -5.84 16.56 0.01
N GLY A 179 -7.10 16.26 -0.27
CA GLY A 179 -8.04 15.75 0.71
C GLY A 179 -8.12 14.24 0.90
N PHE A 180 -7.23 13.47 0.28
CA PHE A 180 -7.16 12.03 0.45
C PHE A 180 -5.79 11.64 1.03
N ASP A 181 -5.76 11.10 2.24
CA ASP A 181 -4.51 10.57 2.78
C ASP A 181 -4.19 9.20 2.17
N VAL A 182 -3.20 9.16 1.28
CA VAL A 182 -2.73 7.90 0.68
C VAL A 182 -1.92 7.06 1.67
N TYR A 183 -1.42 7.67 2.75
CA TYR A 183 -0.63 6.98 3.77
C TYR A 183 -1.50 6.32 4.84
N ASP A 184 -2.71 6.81 5.10
CA ASP A 184 -3.71 6.17 5.96
C ASP A 184 -5.12 6.44 5.42
N VAL A 185 -5.72 5.45 4.74
CA VAL A 185 -7.08 5.58 4.18
C VAL A 185 -8.13 5.94 5.24
N THR A 186 -7.90 5.61 6.51
CA THR A 186 -8.87 5.94 7.57
C THR A 186 -8.85 7.42 7.94
N ASP A 187 -7.87 8.19 7.47
CA ASP A 187 -7.71 9.62 7.70
C ASP A 187 -8.22 10.44 6.51
N ALA A 188 -9.42 10.99 6.66
CA ALA A 188 -10.00 11.98 5.77
C ALA A 188 -10.01 13.37 6.41
N THR A 189 -9.07 13.65 7.33
CA THR A 189 -8.89 15.00 7.87
C THR A 189 -8.38 15.94 6.79
N ASN A 190 -8.91 17.16 6.80
CA ASN A 190 -8.57 18.15 5.80
C ASN A 190 -8.72 19.58 6.36
N PRO A 191 -7.63 20.37 6.43
CA PRO A 191 -6.25 19.96 6.14
C PRO A 191 -5.79 18.84 7.10
N GLN A 192 -4.86 18.02 6.62
CA GLN A 192 -4.23 16.97 7.44
C GLN A 192 -3.46 17.56 8.63
N ILE A 193 -3.19 16.71 9.62
CA ILE A 193 -2.34 17.09 10.76
C ILE A 193 -0.96 17.49 10.24
N ASN A 194 -0.52 18.71 10.58
CA ASN A 194 0.79 19.19 10.18
C ASN A 194 1.89 18.40 10.91
N GLN A 195 2.63 17.56 10.18
CA GLN A 195 3.78 16.81 10.69
C GLN A 195 5.12 17.55 10.50
N ASP A 196 5.10 18.84 10.15
CA ASP A 196 6.31 19.61 9.90
C ASP A 196 7.13 19.83 11.18
N ALA A 197 8.21 19.07 11.30
CA ALA A 197 9.17 19.22 12.39
C ALA A 197 10.13 20.41 12.18
N SER A 198 10.03 21.16 11.07
CA SER A 198 10.99 22.21 10.73
C SER A 198 11.04 23.32 11.76
N VAL A 199 9.90 23.68 12.37
CA VAL A 199 9.84 24.70 13.43
C VAL A 199 10.72 24.30 14.61
N PHE A 200 10.61 23.04 15.05
CA PHE A 200 11.39 22.52 16.17
C PHE A 200 12.86 22.30 15.78
N LEU A 201 13.12 21.64 14.65
CA LEU A 201 14.47 21.25 14.22
C LEU A 201 15.31 22.42 13.70
N ASN A 202 14.68 23.55 13.34
CA ASN A 202 15.40 24.78 12.99
C ASN A 202 15.58 25.77 14.14
N ASP A 203 15.00 25.52 15.33
CA ASP A 203 15.23 26.36 16.50
C ASP A 203 16.74 26.40 16.85
N PRO A 204 17.36 27.60 16.98
CA PRO A 204 18.79 27.71 17.25
C PRO A 204 19.27 26.96 18.50
N ARG A 205 18.41 26.83 19.53
CA ARG A 205 18.69 26.10 20.77
C ARG A 205 18.73 24.60 20.50
N VAL A 206 17.76 24.09 19.75
CA VAL A 206 17.70 22.67 19.35
C VAL A 206 18.91 22.30 18.50
N ARG A 207 19.23 23.13 17.49
CA ARG A 207 20.40 22.92 16.64
C ARG A 207 21.71 22.94 17.43
N SER A 208 21.85 23.86 18.37
CA SER A 208 23.03 23.93 19.24
C SER A 208 23.15 22.68 20.12
N ALA A 209 22.04 22.21 20.70
CA ALA A 209 22.01 21.04 21.56
C ALA A 209 22.33 19.73 20.82
N LEU A 210 21.90 19.60 19.55
CA LEU A 210 22.19 18.45 18.69
C LEU A 210 23.55 18.57 17.97
N HIS A 211 24.29 19.66 18.19
CA HIS A 211 25.49 20.02 17.42
C HIS A 211 25.25 20.01 15.89
N ALA A 212 24.03 20.36 15.46
CA ALA A 212 23.65 20.36 14.06
C ALA A 212 24.24 21.59 13.33
N PRO A 213 24.79 21.41 12.12
CA PRO A 213 25.47 22.47 11.37
C PRO A 213 24.49 23.57 10.98
N LYS A 214 24.77 24.85 11.21
CA LYS A 214 23.84 25.99 10.95
C LYS A 214 23.80 26.46 9.48
N SER A 215 24.52 25.79 8.59
CA SER A 215 24.73 26.22 7.19
C SER A 215 23.49 26.09 6.30
N LYS A 216 22.51 25.27 6.66
CA LYS A 216 21.23 25.11 5.94
C LYS A 216 20.10 24.81 6.90
N SER A 217 18.91 25.33 6.62
CA SER A 217 17.70 24.92 7.34
C SER A 217 17.44 23.42 7.12
N TRP A 218 17.05 22.74 8.18
CA TRP A 218 16.52 21.40 8.10
C TRP A 218 15.23 21.42 7.31
N ALA A 219 15.06 20.43 6.44
CA ALA A 219 13.84 20.14 5.72
C ALA A 219 13.63 18.62 5.76
N GLN A 220 12.37 18.20 5.83
CA GLN A 220 12.01 16.77 5.88
C GLN A 220 12.39 16.04 4.59
N ASN A 221 12.25 16.71 3.44
CA ASN A 221 12.47 16.15 2.12
C ASN A 221 13.40 17.06 1.32
N PHE A 222 14.23 16.47 0.49
CA PHE A 222 15.07 17.16 -0.49
C PHE A 222 15.09 16.33 -1.77
N ASP A 223 15.33 16.99 -2.90
CA ASP A 223 15.40 16.30 -4.18
C ASP A 223 16.60 15.36 -4.21
N PHE A 224 16.47 14.23 -4.92
CA PHE A 224 17.53 13.24 -4.97
C PHE A 224 18.81 13.82 -5.59
N VAL A 225 19.89 13.83 -4.81
CA VAL A 225 21.18 14.46 -5.21
C VAL A 225 22.23 13.45 -5.66
N PHE A 226 21.93 12.15 -5.64
CA PHE A 226 22.91 11.07 -5.84
C PHE A 226 22.74 10.37 -7.20
N GLY A 227 22.83 11.08 -8.32
CA GLY A 227 22.77 10.37 -9.61
C GLY A 227 22.68 11.19 -10.89
N ASN A 228 22.47 12.51 -10.82
CA ASN A 228 22.59 13.37 -11.99
C ASN A 228 22.69 14.87 -11.59
N PRO A 229 23.89 15.48 -11.53
CA PRO A 229 24.05 16.90 -11.25
C PRO A 229 23.46 17.81 -12.35
N ASP A 230 23.09 17.26 -13.52
CA ASP A 230 22.74 18.00 -14.74
C ASP A 230 21.23 17.96 -15.13
N GLY A 231 20.30 17.69 -14.19
CA GLY A 231 19.02 18.41 -14.30
C GLY A 231 17.68 17.77 -13.93
N ASN A 232 17.57 16.50 -13.52
CA ASN A 232 16.24 15.93 -13.18
C ASN A 232 16.11 15.31 -11.78
N ASN A 233 17.19 15.13 -11.01
CA ASN A 233 17.14 14.55 -9.65
C ASN A 233 16.32 13.23 -9.57
N VAL A 234 16.49 12.32 -10.53
CA VAL A 234 15.85 10.98 -10.55
C VAL A 234 16.90 9.91 -10.26
N ASP A 235 16.54 8.89 -9.47
CA ASP A 235 17.38 7.72 -9.22
C ASP A 235 17.46 6.84 -10.49
N PRO A 236 18.66 6.64 -11.08
CA PRO A 236 18.81 5.81 -12.28
C PRO A 236 18.83 4.30 -11.98
N SER A 237 18.75 3.90 -10.70
CA SER A 237 18.81 2.50 -10.29
C SER A 237 17.58 1.72 -10.75
N THR A 238 17.78 0.47 -11.13
CA THR A 238 16.67 -0.46 -11.35
C THR A 238 15.95 -0.76 -10.03
N GLU A 239 14.68 -1.12 -10.09
CA GLU A 239 13.88 -1.50 -8.93
C GLU A 239 14.52 -2.65 -8.12
N PRO A 240 14.44 -2.62 -6.77
CA PRO A 240 15.09 -3.62 -5.92
C PRO A 240 14.73 -5.08 -6.25
N MET A 241 13.50 -5.34 -6.69
CA MET A 241 13.00 -6.67 -7.05
C MET A 241 13.91 -7.38 -8.07
N ASN A 242 14.58 -6.63 -8.96
CA ASN A 242 15.46 -7.20 -9.99
C ASN A 242 16.69 -7.90 -9.42
N PHE A 243 17.15 -7.53 -8.21
CA PHE A 243 18.28 -8.19 -7.55
C PHE A 243 17.90 -8.84 -6.21
N PHE A 244 16.61 -8.91 -5.87
CA PHE A 244 16.16 -9.43 -4.57
C PHE A 244 16.52 -10.91 -4.38
N THR A 245 16.51 -11.72 -5.44
CA THR A 245 16.95 -13.13 -5.37
C THR A 245 18.47 -13.26 -5.12
N GLU A 246 19.29 -12.39 -5.73
CA GLU A 246 20.74 -12.36 -5.45
C GLU A 246 20.98 -11.93 -3.99
N LEU A 247 20.25 -10.91 -3.53
CA LEU A 247 20.28 -10.45 -2.14
C LEU A 247 19.88 -11.58 -1.18
N ALA A 248 18.80 -12.29 -1.48
CA ALA A 248 18.29 -13.40 -0.69
C ALA A 248 19.27 -14.56 -0.60
N THR A 249 19.92 -14.90 -1.71
CA THR A 249 20.95 -15.96 -1.78
C THR A 249 22.13 -15.63 -0.88
N ASN A 250 22.63 -14.39 -0.96
CA ASN A 250 23.72 -13.91 -0.12
C ASN A 250 23.32 -13.79 1.36
N ALA A 251 22.10 -13.33 1.65
CA ALA A 251 21.60 -13.28 3.01
C ALA A 251 21.50 -14.68 3.63
N THR A 252 20.96 -15.65 2.88
CA THR A 252 20.83 -17.04 3.30
C THR A 252 22.18 -17.66 3.63
N SER A 253 23.19 -17.50 2.75
CA SER A 253 24.53 -18.08 2.95
C SER A 253 25.27 -17.51 4.17
N ARG A 254 24.88 -16.31 4.63
CA ARG A 254 25.45 -15.64 5.80
C ARG A 254 24.57 -15.74 7.05
N GLY A 255 23.43 -16.44 6.97
CA GLY A 255 22.47 -16.54 8.08
C GLY A 255 21.81 -15.20 8.44
N VAL A 256 21.72 -14.27 7.48
CA VAL A 256 21.05 -12.97 7.65
C VAL A 256 19.56 -13.15 7.36
N GLY A 257 18.72 -12.72 8.29
CA GLY A 257 17.27 -12.69 8.10
C GLY A 257 16.81 -11.48 7.30
N VAL A 258 15.70 -11.62 6.57
CA VAL A 258 15.04 -10.51 5.88
C VAL A 258 13.62 -10.38 6.41
N ILE A 259 13.25 -9.19 6.82
CA ILE A 259 11.92 -8.87 7.34
C ILE A 259 11.32 -7.78 6.45
N LEU A 260 10.18 -8.07 5.86
CA LEU A 260 9.37 -7.11 5.11
C LEU A 260 8.07 -6.89 5.88
N TYR A 261 7.68 -5.64 6.11
CA TYR A 261 6.43 -5.34 6.78
C TYR A 261 5.68 -4.21 6.10
N SER A 262 4.34 -4.24 6.23
CA SER A 262 3.45 -3.26 5.61
C SER A 262 2.30 -2.93 6.55
N GLY A 263 1.79 -1.69 6.47
CA GLY A 263 0.55 -1.29 7.11
C GLY A 263 -0.66 -1.64 6.24
N ASN A 264 -1.75 -2.11 6.86
CA ASN A 264 -2.98 -2.45 6.15
C ASN A 264 -3.78 -1.22 5.67
N ASN A 265 -3.53 -0.03 6.23
CA ASN A 265 -4.19 1.23 5.86
C ASN A 265 -3.45 2.01 4.76
N ASP A 266 -2.27 1.56 4.35
CA ASP A 266 -1.48 2.22 3.31
C ASP A 266 -2.10 1.96 1.93
N ALA A 267 -2.51 3.02 1.24
CA ALA A 267 -3.02 2.95 -0.12
C ALA A 267 -1.97 3.27 -1.18
N LEU A 268 -0.88 3.96 -0.81
CA LEU A 268 0.19 4.32 -1.73
C LEU A 268 1.09 3.12 -2.03
N ILE A 269 1.47 2.38 -0.98
CA ILE A 269 2.38 1.23 -1.05
C ILE A 269 1.75 0.04 -0.33
N ALA A 270 0.55 -0.33 -0.79
CA ALA A 270 -0.23 -1.36 -0.12
C ALA A 270 0.49 -2.71 -0.09
N HIS A 271 0.20 -3.49 0.94
CA HIS A 271 0.89 -4.74 1.29
C HIS A 271 0.99 -5.78 0.15
N ARG A 272 0.04 -5.77 -0.80
CA ARG A 272 0.04 -6.69 -1.94
C ARG A 272 1.31 -6.59 -2.79
N SER A 273 1.89 -5.41 -2.91
CA SER A 273 3.16 -5.20 -3.62
C SER A 273 4.33 -5.92 -2.95
N THR A 274 4.36 -5.90 -1.62
CA THR A 274 5.34 -6.61 -0.79
C THR A 274 5.17 -8.12 -0.93
N GLU A 275 3.94 -8.61 -0.96
CA GLU A 275 3.65 -10.03 -1.23
C GLU A 275 4.12 -10.47 -2.62
N ILE A 276 3.88 -9.65 -3.64
CA ILE A 276 4.38 -9.89 -5.01
C ILE A 276 5.90 -9.96 -5.01
N ALA A 277 6.59 -9.02 -4.37
CA ALA A 277 8.05 -9.03 -4.27
C ALA A 277 8.58 -10.32 -3.62
N ILE A 278 7.94 -10.75 -2.52
CA ILE A 278 8.29 -11.99 -1.82
C ILE A 278 8.08 -13.20 -2.72
N GLN A 279 6.93 -13.32 -3.36
CA GLN A 279 6.63 -14.46 -4.22
C GLN A 279 7.47 -14.46 -5.50
N ASN A 280 7.94 -13.30 -5.96
CA ASN A 280 8.89 -13.24 -7.08
C ASN A 280 10.36 -13.53 -6.66
N THR A 281 10.64 -13.60 -5.35
CA THR A 281 11.99 -13.83 -4.83
C THR A 281 12.23 -15.31 -4.55
N THR A 282 13.39 -15.83 -4.96
CA THR A 282 13.84 -17.17 -4.54
C THR A 282 14.73 -17.07 -3.31
N PHE A 283 14.32 -17.70 -2.21
CA PHE A 283 15.07 -17.71 -0.95
C PHE A 283 15.09 -19.10 -0.34
N GLY A 284 16.27 -19.55 0.08
CA GLY A 284 16.48 -20.91 0.60
C GLY A 284 16.08 -22.02 -0.39
N GLY A 285 16.30 -21.79 -1.70
CA GLY A 285 16.10 -22.76 -2.77
C GLY A 285 14.67 -22.93 -3.28
N ILE A 286 13.69 -22.20 -2.72
CA ILE A 286 12.29 -22.23 -3.15
C ILE A 286 11.81 -20.80 -3.41
N GLN A 287 11.07 -20.62 -4.50
CA GLN A 287 10.49 -19.33 -4.86
C GLN A 287 9.27 -19.03 -3.98
N GLY A 288 9.29 -17.87 -3.31
CA GLY A 288 8.20 -17.43 -2.46
C GLY A 288 7.96 -18.29 -1.22
N PHE A 289 7.00 -17.89 -0.39
CA PHE A 289 6.56 -18.72 0.74
C PHE A 289 5.85 -19.99 0.26
N THR A 290 6.08 -21.12 0.94
CA THR A 290 5.35 -22.37 0.62
C THR A 290 3.98 -22.42 1.27
N VAL A 291 3.74 -21.60 2.30
CA VAL A 291 2.47 -21.52 3.03
C VAL A 291 1.99 -20.08 3.05
N LYS A 292 0.77 -19.85 2.57
CA LYS A 292 0.13 -18.53 2.57
C LYS A 292 0.18 -17.88 3.97
N PRO A 293 0.60 -16.61 4.09
CA PRO A 293 0.53 -15.89 5.36
C PRO A 293 -0.89 -15.85 5.91
N SER A 294 -1.06 -16.29 7.16
CA SER A 294 -2.38 -16.37 7.83
C SER A 294 -2.28 -16.57 9.34
N THR A 295 -1.07 -16.46 9.92
CA THR A 295 -0.87 -16.64 11.35
C THR A 295 -1.12 -15.31 12.05
N PRO A 296 -2.10 -15.22 12.97
CA PRO A 296 -2.32 -14.01 13.73
C PRO A 296 -1.18 -13.78 14.73
N TRP A 297 -0.80 -12.53 14.95
CA TRP A 297 0.07 -12.15 16.06
C TRP A 297 -0.55 -11.02 16.88
N TYR A 298 -0.06 -10.86 18.11
CA TYR A 298 -0.66 -9.99 19.10
C TYR A 298 0.40 -9.13 19.77
N ASN A 299 0.05 -7.90 20.12
CA ASN A 299 0.93 -7.01 20.87
C ASN A 299 0.94 -7.34 22.38
N ASP A 300 1.72 -6.60 23.16
CA ASP A 300 1.86 -6.81 24.61
C ASP A 300 0.52 -6.70 25.36
N ALA A 301 -0.42 -5.90 24.84
CA ALA A 301 -1.78 -5.76 25.37
C ALA A 301 -2.73 -6.89 24.92
N ARG A 302 -2.22 -7.95 24.29
CA ARG A 302 -2.98 -9.08 23.73
C ARG A 302 -4.01 -8.66 22.68
N LYS A 303 -3.85 -7.48 22.06
CA LYS A 303 -4.68 -7.05 20.94
C LYS A 303 -4.11 -7.62 19.64
N PHE A 304 -5.01 -8.01 18.74
CA PHE A 304 -4.63 -8.44 17.39
C PHE A 304 -3.81 -7.32 16.75
N ALA A 305 -2.62 -7.66 16.28
CA ALA A 305 -1.68 -6.72 15.69
C ALA A 305 -1.46 -6.98 14.19
N GLY A 306 -1.98 -8.09 13.67
CA GLY A 306 -2.00 -8.40 12.26
C GLY A 306 -1.60 -9.84 11.93
N ILE A 307 -1.05 -10.04 10.74
CA ILE A 307 -0.67 -11.35 10.20
C ILE A 307 0.85 -11.44 10.08
N ILE A 308 1.41 -12.60 10.42
CA ILE A 308 2.84 -12.88 10.27
C ILE A 308 3.09 -14.22 9.57
N ARG A 309 4.16 -14.31 8.81
CA ARG A 309 4.70 -15.55 8.25
C ARG A 309 6.22 -15.50 8.32
N GLN A 310 6.84 -16.60 8.76
CA GLN A 310 8.27 -16.77 8.70
C GLN A 310 8.62 -18.09 8.00
N GLU A 311 9.60 -18.08 7.12
CA GLU A 311 10.06 -19.26 6.42
C GLU A 311 11.47 -19.02 5.88
N ARG A 312 12.40 -19.96 6.13
CA ARG A 312 13.78 -19.90 5.59
C ARG A 312 14.48 -18.54 5.83
N ASN A 313 14.37 -18.02 7.05
CA ASN A 313 14.90 -16.71 7.50
C ASN A 313 14.27 -15.47 6.84
N TRP A 314 13.15 -15.63 6.15
CA TRP A 314 12.33 -14.54 5.64
C TRP A 314 11.10 -14.37 6.51
N THR A 315 10.75 -13.13 6.82
CA THR A 315 9.57 -12.77 7.61
C THR A 315 8.74 -11.74 6.86
N TYR A 316 7.44 -11.98 6.77
CA TYR A 316 6.45 -11.00 6.33
C TYR A 316 5.51 -10.66 7.47
N VAL A 317 5.25 -9.36 7.68
CA VAL A 317 4.28 -8.87 8.66
C VAL A 317 3.34 -7.87 8.03
N LEU A 318 2.04 -8.15 8.08
CA LEU A 318 1.00 -7.17 7.80
C LEU A 318 0.46 -6.64 9.12
N PHE A 319 0.53 -5.33 9.33
CA PHE A 319 0.05 -4.66 10.54
C PHE A 319 -1.42 -4.28 10.40
N ASP A 320 -2.24 -4.73 11.36
CA ASP A 320 -3.63 -4.30 11.46
C ASP A 320 -3.75 -2.84 11.89
N GLY A 321 -4.60 -2.09 11.17
CA GLY A 321 -4.96 -0.72 11.49
C GLY A 321 -3.81 0.31 11.40
N ALA A 322 -2.70 0.00 10.73
CA ALA A 322 -1.56 0.90 10.54
C ALA A 322 -1.47 1.33 9.07
N GLY A 323 -1.11 2.58 8.81
CA GLY A 323 -0.81 3.10 7.49
C GLY A 323 0.67 2.93 7.12
N HIS A 324 1.15 3.81 6.25
CA HIS A 324 2.53 3.80 5.75
C HIS A 324 3.56 3.94 6.88
N LEU A 325 3.28 4.79 7.87
CA LEU A 325 4.15 5.04 9.01
C LEU A 325 3.74 4.17 10.20
N VAL A 326 3.93 2.85 10.07
CA VAL A 326 3.52 1.84 11.08
C VAL A 326 3.83 2.23 12.54
N PRO A 327 5.05 2.70 12.90
CA PRO A 327 5.34 3.10 14.28
C PRO A 327 4.60 4.37 14.74
N GLY A 328 4.24 5.25 13.82
CA GLY A 328 3.41 6.43 14.10
C GLY A 328 1.97 6.03 14.40
N ASP A 329 1.41 5.14 13.60
CA ASP A 329 -0.01 4.76 13.69
C ASP A 329 -0.29 3.75 14.80
N ARG A 330 0.60 2.76 14.96
CA ARG A 330 0.47 1.66 15.93
C ARG A 330 1.74 1.50 16.77
N PRO A 331 2.12 2.49 17.59
CA PRO A 331 3.39 2.49 18.33
C PRO A 331 3.55 1.29 19.26
N GLN A 332 2.48 0.85 19.94
CA GLN A 332 2.53 -0.32 20.83
C GLN A 332 2.83 -1.61 20.06
N SER A 333 2.12 -1.84 18.95
CA SER A 333 2.34 -3.02 18.11
C SER A 333 3.70 -2.97 17.43
N ALA A 334 4.14 -1.80 16.95
CA ALA A 334 5.45 -1.60 16.34
C ALA A 334 6.58 -1.86 17.35
N PHE A 335 6.43 -1.44 18.60
CA PHE A 335 7.40 -1.70 19.66
C PHE A 335 7.48 -3.20 20.01
N THR A 336 6.33 -3.87 20.19
CA THR A 336 6.33 -5.34 20.35
C THR A 336 7.01 -6.01 19.16
N PHE A 337 6.71 -5.59 17.93
CA PHE A 337 7.32 -6.17 16.73
C PHE A 337 8.85 -5.99 16.69
N LEU A 338 9.33 -4.77 16.95
CA LEU A 338 10.75 -4.46 17.03
C LEU A 338 11.45 -5.36 18.05
N ARG A 339 10.90 -5.45 19.27
CA ARG A 339 11.48 -6.25 20.35
C ARG A 339 11.48 -7.75 20.03
N GLU A 340 10.35 -8.29 19.58
CA GLU A 340 10.14 -9.72 19.47
C GLU A 340 10.68 -10.34 18.18
N PHE A 341 10.49 -9.67 17.05
CA PHE A 341 10.75 -10.24 15.72
C PHE A 341 11.97 -9.63 15.03
N VAL A 342 12.23 -8.33 15.22
CA VAL A 342 13.42 -7.69 14.62
C VAL A 342 14.65 -7.96 15.49
N LEU A 343 14.63 -7.55 16.76
CA LEU A 343 15.74 -7.74 17.69
C LEU A 343 15.73 -9.13 18.32
N GLY A 344 14.54 -9.65 18.63
CA GLY A 344 14.33 -10.96 19.27
C GLY A 344 14.34 -12.13 18.29
N ASN A 345 13.89 -13.29 18.75
CA ASN A 345 13.84 -14.54 17.97
C ASN A 345 12.46 -15.21 18.01
N ASN A 346 11.40 -14.44 18.22
CA ASN A 346 10.04 -14.96 18.31
C ASN A 346 9.66 -15.72 17.03
N GLN A 347 9.25 -16.98 17.19
CA GLN A 347 9.02 -17.90 16.07
C GLN A 347 7.56 -17.89 15.57
N THR A 348 6.68 -17.04 16.10
CA THR A 348 5.28 -16.96 15.64
C THR A 348 5.22 -16.77 14.12
N GLY A 349 4.48 -17.63 13.43
CA GLY A 349 4.39 -17.66 11.97
C GLY A 349 5.44 -18.52 11.26
N ALA A 350 6.41 -19.08 11.98
CA ALA A 350 7.47 -19.91 11.39
C ALA A 350 6.98 -21.26 10.88
N VAL A 351 7.33 -21.58 9.64
CA VAL A 351 7.17 -22.92 9.05
C VAL A 351 8.33 -23.80 9.53
N VAL A 352 8.01 -24.82 10.33
CA VAL A 352 9.00 -25.73 10.94
C VAL A 352 8.60 -27.18 10.73
N LYS A 353 9.56 -28.11 10.86
CA LYS A 353 9.26 -29.54 10.96
C LYS A 353 9.14 -29.92 12.44
N ASN A 354 8.03 -30.55 12.82
CA ASN A 354 7.87 -31.07 14.17
C ASN A 354 8.73 -32.35 14.38
N ALA A 355 8.73 -32.91 15.59
CA ALA A 355 9.49 -34.12 15.93
C ALA A 355 9.10 -35.36 15.09
N LYS A 356 7.92 -35.35 14.44
CA LYS A 356 7.44 -36.39 13.53
C LYS A 356 7.79 -36.11 12.06
N GLY A 357 8.57 -35.06 11.79
CA GLY A 357 8.93 -34.62 10.44
C GLY A 357 7.82 -33.90 9.66
N GLN A 358 6.67 -33.62 10.29
CA GLN A 358 5.55 -32.93 9.64
C GLN A 358 5.77 -31.43 9.62
N VAL A 359 5.42 -30.78 8.49
CA VAL A 359 5.47 -29.33 8.35
C VAL A 359 4.32 -28.72 9.16
N VAL A 360 4.66 -27.84 10.11
CA VAL A 360 3.71 -27.12 10.97
C VAL A 360 4.06 -25.64 11.01
N VAL A 361 3.06 -24.82 11.31
CA VAL A 361 3.22 -23.37 11.49
C VAL A 361 3.13 -23.04 12.98
N VAL A 362 4.18 -22.44 13.54
CA VAL A 362 4.18 -21.98 14.93
C VAL A 362 3.14 -20.88 15.12
N GLY A 363 2.28 -21.00 16.15
CA GLY A 363 1.14 -20.10 16.33
C GLY A 363 -0.09 -20.45 15.49
N GLY A 364 -0.01 -21.48 14.64
CA GLY A 364 -1.12 -21.97 13.83
C GLY A 364 -1.38 -21.16 12.56
N THR A 365 -2.40 -21.57 11.82
CA THR A 365 -2.94 -20.83 10.65
C THR A 365 -4.41 -20.53 10.92
N ASN A 366 -4.88 -19.37 10.47
CA ASN A 366 -6.29 -19.02 10.55
C ASN A 366 -6.88 -18.95 9.14
N ALA A 367 -7.85 -19.81 8.84
CA ALA A 367 -8.50 -19.86 7.53
C ALA A 367 -9.19 -18.54 7.15
N THR A 368 -9.72 -17.78 8.13
CA THR A 368 -10.35 -16.47 7.86
C THR A 368 -9.33 -15.38 7.53
N LEU A 369 -8.05 -15.60 7.87
CA LEU A 369 -6.94 -14.71 7.55
C LEU A 369 -6.10 -15.22 6.38
N ALA A 370 -6.40 -16.41 5.85
CA ALA A 370 -5.75 -16.99 4.67
C ALA A 370 -6.32 -16.42 3.35
N THR A 371 -6.77 -15.16 3.40
CA THR A 371 -7.31 -14.40 2.28
C THR A 371 -6.25 -13.44 1.75
N ASP A 372 -6.47 -12.88 0.55
CA ASP A 372 -5.58 -11.83 0.02
C ASP A 372 -5.82 -10.47 0.68
N ILE A 373 -6.89 -10.35 1.48
CA ILE A 373 -7.38 -9.11 2.06
C ILE A 373 -7.56 -9.28 3.56
N LEU A 374 -7.00 -8.37 4.34
CA LEU A 374 -7.32 -8.16 5.75
C LEU A 374 -8.29 -6.97 5.82
N PRO A 375 -9.57 -7.13 6.20
CA PRO A 375 -10.51 -6.02 6.24
C PRO A 375 -10.02 -4.88 7.14
N GLY A 376 -10.17 -3.63 6.68
CA GLY A 376 -9.87 -2.44 7.46
C GLY A 376 -10.96 -2.10 8.48
N SER A 377 -10.73 -1.06 9.27
CA SER A 377 -11.73 -0.52 10.20
C SER A 377 -12.92 0.09 9.45
N ASP A 378 -14.08 0.13 10.10
CA ASP A 378 -15.29 0.72 9.51
C ASP A 378 -15.26 2.26 9.59
N GLU A 379 -14.57 2.78 10.60
CA GLU A 379 -14.43 4.18 10.94
C GLU A 379 -13.52 4.94 9.96
N ILE A 380 -14.03 6.06 9.44
CA ILE A 380 -13.25 7.08 8.73
C ILE A 380 -13.26 8.35 9.58
N TYR A 381 -12.09 8.86 9.90
CA TYR A 381 -11.91 10.06 10.72
C TYR A 381 -11.83 11.29 9.84
N TYR A 382 -12.51 12.38 10.22
CA TYR A 382 -12.50 13.63 9.47
C TYR A 382 -12.59 14.84 10.40
N GLY A 383 -12.25 16.01 9.87
CA GLY A 383 -12.11 17.26 10.62
C GLY A 383 -10.90 18.07 10.18
N ALA A 384 -10.83 19.33 10.55
CA ALA A 384 -9.70 20.19 10.20
C ALA A 384 -8.56 20.01 11.20
N GLY A 385 -7.41 19.49 10.75
CA GLY A 385 -6.18 19.35 11.53
C GLY A 385 -6.28 18.42 12.76
N THR A 386 -7.40 17.72 12.94
CA THR A 386 -7.65 16.78 14.04
C THR A 386 -8.68 15.74 13.61
N LYS A 387 -8.60 14.51 14.16
CA LYS A 387 -9.61 13.45 14.02
C LYS A 387 -10.85 13.75 14.89
N ALA A 388 -11.46 14.92 14.68
CA ALA A 388 -12.54 15.47 15.53
C ALA A 388 -13.86 14.71 15.40
N SER A 389 -14.12 14.16 14.21
CA SER A 389 -15.35 13.42 13.90
C SER A 389 -15.04 12.07 13.30
N THR A 390 -15.98 11.14 13.45
CA THR A 390 -15.91 9.80 12.87
C THR A 390 -17.16 9.53 12.05
N TYR A 391 -16.97 9.04 10.84
CA TYR A 391 -18.05 8.57 9.99
C TYR A 391 -18.00 7.05 9.84
N VAL A 392 -19.16 6.42 10.00
CA VAL A 392 -19.36 4.98 9.78
C VAL A 392 -20.56 4.82 8.87
N PHE A 393 -20.38 4.14 7.74
CA PHE A 393 -21.48 3.86 6.82
C PHE A 393 -22.57 3.01 7.49
N PRO A 394 -23.85 3.18 7.11
CA PRO A 394 -24.96 2.45 7.70
C PRO A 394 -24.73 0.93 7.72
N GLN A 395 -25.11 0.28 8.81
CA GLN A 395 -24.91 -1.16 8.99
C GLN A 395 -25.52 -1.99 7.84
N ALA A 396 -26.69 -1.58 7.33
CA ALA A 396 -27.32 -2.24 6.18
C ALA A 396 -26.44 -2.21 4.93
N THR A 397 -25.81 -1.07 4.62
CA THR A 397 -24.87 -0.91 3.51
C THR A 397 -23.67 -1.85 3.67
N ARG A 398 -23.08 -1.88 4.87
CA ARG A 398 -21.93 -2.74 5.17
C ARG A 398 -22.29 -4.23 5.12
N ALA A 399 -23.48 -4.61 5.58
CA ALA A 399 -23.97 -5.99 5.51
C ALA A 399 -24.24 -6.43 4.05
N ALA A 400 -24.84 -5.56 3.24
CA ALA A 400 -25.06 -5.81 1.82
C ALA A 400 -23.73 -6.04 1.08
N TRP A 401 -22.72 -5.22 1.36
CA TRP A 401 -21.37 -5.40 0.82
C TRP A 401 -20.74 -6.74 1.21
N LYS A 402 -20.79 -7.11 2.49
CA LYS A 402 -20.26 -8.40 2.97
C LYS A 402 -20.91 -9.59 2.25
N SER A 403 -22.22 -9.52 1.96
CA SER A 403 -22.92 -10.55 1.19
C SER A 403 -22.50 -10.57 -0.29
N PHE A 404 -22.39 -9.38 -0.90
CA PHE A 404 -21.96 -9.22 -2.28
C PHE A 404 -20.54 -9.77 -2.49
N ILE A 405 -19.57 -9.32 -1.69
CA ILE A 405 -18.16 -9.65 -1.90
C ILE A 405 -17.89 -11.14 -1.72
N ARG A 406 -18.57 -11.79 -0.76
CA ARG A 406 -18.49 -13.24 -0.56
C ARG A 406 -18.88 -14.03 -1.82
N THR A 407 -19.86 -13.53 -2.57
CA THR A 407 -20.34 -14.15 -3.81
C THR A 407 -19.37 -13.90 -4.97
N GLU A 408 -18.88 -12.67 -5.05
CA GLU A 408 -18.00 -12.18 -6.12
C GLU A 408 -16.57 -12.77 -6.04
N THR A 409 -16.09 -13.08 -4.83
CA THR A 409 -14.79 -13.75 -4.64
C THR A 409 -14.90 -15.26 -4.77
N ALA A 410 -16.03 -15.88 -4.38
CA ALA A 410 -16.23 -17.32 -4.53
C ALA A 410 -16.20 -17.79 -5.99
N THR A 411 -16.77 -16.99 -6.91
CA THR A 411 -16.78 -17.29 -8.36
C THR A 411 -15.40 -17.28 -9.01
N SER A 412 -14.42 -16.59 -8.42
CA SER A 412 -13.03 -16.57 -8.92
C SER A 412 -12.20 -17.80 -8.54
N SER A 413 -12.68 -18.62 -7.59
CA SER A 413 -11.97 -19.80 -7.07
C SER A 413 -12.27 -21.12 -7.80
N VAL A 414 -13.16 -21.12 -8.80
CA VAL A 414 -13.46 -22.32 -9.60
C VAL A 414 -12.44 -22.43 -10.72
N PRO A 415 -11.57 -23.45 -10.75
CA PRO A 415 -10.68 -23.66 -11.88
C PRO A 415 -11.54 -23.98 -13.09
N THR A 416 -11.47 -23.15 -14.13
CA THR A 416 -11.91 -23.54 -15.45
C THR A 416 -11.09 -24.78 -15.85
N LYS A 417 -11.69 -25.97 -15.75
CA LYS A 417 -11.20 -27.14 -16.46
C LYS A 417 -11.20 -26.75 -17.94
N ARG A 418 -10.01 -26.54 -18.52
CA ARG A 418 -9.91 -26.54 -19.99
C ARG A 418 -10.24 -27.95 -20.49
N PRO A 419 -10.97 -28.07 -21.62
CA PRO A 419 -11.30 -29.34 -22.23
C PRO A 419 -10.06 -30.14 -22.66
#